data_AF-A0A316B703-F1
#
_entry.id   AF-A0A316B703-F1
#
_cell.length_a   1.000
_cell.length_b   1.000
_cell.length_c   1.000
_cell.angle_alpha   90.00
_cell.angle_beta   90.00
_cell.angle_gamma   90.00
#
_symmetry.space_group_name_H-M   'P 1'
#
loop_
_entity.id
_entity.type
_entity.pdbx_description
1 polymer ?
#
loop_
_entity_poly.entity_id
_entity_poly.type
_entity_poly.pdbx_seq_one_letter_code
_entity_poly.pdbx_strand_id
1 'polypeptide(L)'
;MALASALFALDIFTLPAVTPELKTDAQEFFQNECKGCHRWARKFAAPPMRDNVQQYVDHPEEMVKYLMHPTPKHPDEWPAMDITPLTETQARMMTAWLLFILQNPEDPGRPK
;
A
#
# COMPACT_ATOMS: atom_id res chain seq x y z
N MET A 1 -22.89 31.28 30.16
CA MET A 1 -22.05 31.29 28.94
C MET A 1 -21.25 29.99 28.95
N ALA A 2 -21.77 28.95 28.31
CA ALA A 2 -21.08 27.65 28.26
C ALA A 2 -20.08 27.68 27.10
N LEU A 3 -18.79 27.75 27.43
CA LEU A 3 -17.72 27.55 26.47
C LEU A 3 -17.62 26.05 26.21
N ALA A 4 -18.24 25.60 25.12
CA ALA A 4 -18.00 24.26 24.59
C ALA A 4 -16.60 24.25 23.96
N SER A 5 -15.63 23.73 24.69
CA SER A 5 -14.29 23.45 24.16
C SER A 5 -14.40 22.33 23.14
N ALA A 6 -14.40 22.67 21.86
CA ALA A 6 -14.26 21.72 20.77
C ALA A 6 -12.84 21.14 20.79
N LEU A 7 -12.71 19.91 21.25
CA LEU A 7 -11.50 19.10 21.07
C LEU A 7 -11.46 18.69 19.60
N PHE A 8 -10.74 19.44 18.77
CA PHE A 8 -10.33 18.96 17.45
C PHE A 8 -9.24 17.92 17.66
N ALA A 9 -9.60 16.64 17.69
CA ALA A 9 -8.64 15.58 17.45
C ALA A 9 -8.15 15.74 16.01
N LEU A 10 -6.92 16.23 15.83
CA LEU A 10 -6.23 16.12 14.55
C LEU A 10 -6.05 14.61 14.31
N ASP A 11 -6.75 14.06 13.33
CA ASP A 11 -6.52 12.70 12.86
C ASP A 11 -5.11 12.64 12.23
N ILE A 12 -4.11 12.39 13.06
CA ILE A 12 -2.73 12.20 12.60
C ILE A 12 -2.69 10.84 11.91
N PHE A 13 -2.60 10.87 10.58
CA PHE A 13 -2.35 9.66 9.81
C PHE A 13 -1.01 9.05 10.21
N THR A 14 -1.03 7.77 10.61
CA THR A 14 0.18 7.00 10.89
C THR A 14 0.07 5.62 10.25
N LEU A 15 1.21 5.13 9.75
CA LEU A 15 1.35 3.75 9.32
C LEU A 15 1.77 2.85 10.50
N PRO A 16 1.36 1.58 10.52
CA PRO A 16 1.86 0.64 11.52
C PRO A 16 3.37 0.45 11.37
N ALA A 17 4.05 0.21 12.49
CA ALA A 17 5.46 -0.16 12.47
C ALA A 17 5.66 -1.52 11.79
N VAL A 18 6.71 -1.65 10.97
CA VAL A 18 7.00 -2.88 10.23
C VAL A 18 7.77 -3.87 11.11
N THR A 19 7.04 -4.64 11.93
CA THR A 19 7.58 -5.72 12.76
C THR A 19 7.83 -6.99 11.93
N PRO A 20 8.57 -8.00 12.45
CA PRO A 20 8.71 -9.30 11.79
C PRO A 20 7.38 -10.00 11.50
N GLU A 21 6.41 -9.87 12.40
CA GLU A 21 5.06 -10.43 12.24
C GLU A 21 4.33 -9.72 11.11
N LEU A 22 4.30 -8.36 11.13
CA LEU A 22 3.68 -7.58 10.06
C LEU A 22 4.30 -7.88 8.69
N LYS A 23 5.63 -8.03 8.63
CA LYS A 23 6.32 -8.44 7.41
C LYS A 23 5.86 -9.78 6.88
N THR A 24 5.68 -10.75 7.77
CA THR A 24 5.23 -12.10 7.40
C THR A 24 3.81 -12.04 6.83
N ASP A 25 2.90 -11.37 7.54
CA ASP A 25 1.51 -11.21 7.12
C ASP A 25 1.40 -10.47 5.79
N ALA A 26 2.13 -9.36 5.63
CA ALA A 26 2.12 -8.58 4.39
C ALA A 26 2.72 -9.35 3.20
N GLN A 27 3.77 -10.13 3.43
CA GLN A 27 4.35 -11.00 2.41
C GLN A 27 3.36 -12.06 1.95
N GLU A 28 2.75 -12.79 2.89
CA GLU A 28 1.75 -13.82 2.58
C GLU A 28 0.57 -13.21 1.81
N PHE A 29 0.05 -12.08 2.31
CA PHE A 29 -1.03 -11.35 1.64
C PHE A 29 -0.64 -10.96 0.21
N PHE A 30 0.57 -10.41 0.01
CA PHE A 30 1.04 -10.06 -1.33
C PHE A 30 1.13 -11.29 -2.24
N GLN A 31 1.64 -12.42 -1.75
CA GLN A 31 1.75 -13.65 -2.55
C GLN A 31 0.39 -14.15 -3.02
N ASN A 32 -0.62 -14.07 -2.16
CA ASN A 32 -1.96 -14.59 -2.42
C ASN A 32 -2.78 -13.63 -3.30
N GLU A 33 -2.75 -12.33 -2.99
CA GLU A 33 -3.68 -11.36 -3.57
C GLU A 33 -3.05 -10.49 -4.67
N CYS A 34 -1.74 -10.17 -4.57
CA CYS A 34 -1.13 -9.13 -5.40
C CYS A 34 -0.19 -9.70 -6.48
N LYS A 35 0.50 -10.80 -6.19
CA LYS A 35 1.53 -11.37 -7.06
C LYS A 35 0.98 -11.88 -8.39
N GLY A 36 -0.31 -12.19 -8.51
CA GLY A 36 -0.91 -12.56 -9.79
C GLY A 36 -0.59 -11.55 -10.89
N CYS A 37 -0.75 -10.25 -10.59
CA CYS A 37 -0.61 -9.16 -11.55
C CYS A 37 0.66 -8.32 -11.38
N HIS A 38 1.19 -8.24 -10.17
CA HIS A 38 2.31 -7.34 -9.86
C HIS A 38 3.66 -8.05 -9.87
N ARG A 39 4.65 -7.40 -10.49
CA ARG A 39 6.06 -7.75 -10.37
C ARG A 39 6.80 -6.54 -9.82
N TRP A 40 7.77 -6.78 -8.94
CA TRP A 40 8.44 -5.68 -8.26
C TRP A 40 9.23 -4.80 -9.23
N ALA A 41 10.08 -5.43 -10.04
CA ALA A 41 11.11 -4.74 -10.83
C ALA A 41 10.80 -4.64 -12.33
N ARG A 42 9.69 -5.22 -12.81
CA ARG A 42 9.39 -5.25 -14.25
C ARG A 42 7.91 -5.09 -14.56
N LYS A 43 7.62 -4.62 -15.76
CA LYS A 43 6.27 -4.62 -16.33
C LYS A 43 5.74 -6.05 -16.52
N PHE A 44 4.47 -6.27 -16.20
CA PHE A 44 3.76 -7.52 -16.48
C PHE A 44 2.29 -7.24 -16.83
N ALA A 45 1.38 -7.24 -15.86
CA ALA A 45 -0.01 -6.83 -16.02
C ALA A 45 -0.27 -5.39 -15.52
N ALA A 46 0.78 -4.74 -15.01
CA ALA A 46 0.83 -3.36 -14.54
C ALA A 46 2.28 -2.84 -14.72
N PRO A 47 2.54 -1.53 -14.50
CA PRO A 47 3.90 -1.02 -14.35
C PRO A 47 4.68 -1.76 -13.24
N PRO A 48 6.03 -1.66 -13.23
CA PRO A 48 6.82 -2.17 -12.10
C PRO A 48 6.26 -1.64 -10.77
N MET A 49 6.01 -2.54 -9.82
CA MET A 49 5.40 -2.15 -8.54
C MET A 49 6.27 -1.15 -7.80
N ARG A 50 7.60 -1.28 -7.89
CA ARG A 50 8.53 -0.31 -7.30
C ARG A 50 8.22 1.13 -7.72
N ASP A 51 7.97 1.34 -9.00
CA ASP A 51 7.72 2.67 -9.58
C ASP A 51 6.34 3.21 -9.17
N ASN A 52 5.35 2.32 -9.00
CA ASN A 52 4.05 2.69 -8.45
C ASN A 52 4.15 3.10 -6.98
N VAL A 53 4.88 2.32 -6.15
CA VAL A 53 5.07 2.61 -4.72
C VAL A 53 5.87 3.89 -4.52
N GLN A 54 6.87 4.15 -5.35
CA GLN A 54 7.72 5.34 -5.27
C GLN A 54 6.93 6.66 -5.32
N GLN A 55 5.79 6.69 -6.00
CA GLN A 55 4.93 7.87 -6.11
C GLN A 55 4.27 8.28 -4.79
N TYR A 56 4.19 7.37 -3.82
CA TYR A 56 3.48 7.57 -2.56
C TYR A 56 4.42 7.76 -1.35
N VAL A 57 5.73 7.90 -1.57
CA VAL A 57 6.71 8.06 -0.47
C VAL A 57 6.38 9.27 0.41
N ASP A 58 5.99 10.38 -0.21
CA ASP A 58 5.64 11.62 0.49
C ASP A 58 4.15 11.68 0.89
N HIS A 59 3.33 10.78 0.34
CA HIS A 59 1.86 10.74 0.50
C HIS A 59 1.34 9.31 0.75
N PRO A 60 1.79 8.63 1.80
CA PRO A 60 1.40 7.24 2.09
C PRO A 60 -0.11 7.05 2.28
N GLU A 61 -0.81 8.07 2.77
CA GLU A 61 -2.25 8.09 2.93
C GLU A 61 -3.01 7.94 1.60
N GLU A 62 -2.44 8.44 0.50
CA GLU A 62 -3.04 8.28 -0.83
C GLU A 62 -2.92 6.84 -1.34
N MET A 63 -1.83 6.14 -0.98
CA MET A 63 -1.69 4.72 -1.27
C MET A 63 -2.71 3.89 -0.51
N VAL A 64 -2.92 4.19 0.78
CA VAL A 64 -3.96 3.53 1.60
C VAL A 64 -5.33 3.71 0.94
N LYS A 65 -5.69 4.95 0.59
CA LYS A 65 -6.97 5.26 -0.09
C LYS A 65 -7.09 4.52 -1.43
N TYR A 66 -6.01 4.48 -2.21
CA TYR A 66 -5.98 3.78 -3.49
C TYR A 66 -6.21 2.28 -3.32
N LEU A 67 -5.53 1.63 -2.37
CA LEU A 67 -5.69 0.19 -2.14
C LEU A 67 -7.09 -0.18 -1.65
N MET A 68 -7.77 0.73 -0.95
CA MET A 68 -9.17 0.56 -0.56
C MET A 68 -10.15 0.75 -1.73
N HIS A 69 -9.75 1.40 -2.81
CA HIS A 69 -10.59 1.66 -3.99
C HIS A 69 -9.74 1.74 -5.28
N PRO A 70 -9.12 0.63 -5.73
CA PRO A 70 -8.13 0.67 -6.79
C PRO A 70 -8.79 0.94 -8.15
N THR A 71 -8.30 1.95 -8.85
CA THR A 71 -8.70 2.25 -10.24
C THR A 71 -7.46 2.47 -11.11
N PRO A 72 -7.38 1.88 -12.31
CA PRO A 72 -6.21 2.08 -13.16
C PRO A 72 -6.07 3.56 -13.55
N LYS A 73 -4.90 4.16 -13.29
CA LYS A 73 -4.58 5.55 -13.67
C LYS A 73 -4.53 5.74 -15.20
N HIS A 74 -4.17 4.69 -15.93
CA HIS A 74 -4.14 4.62 -17.40
C HIS A 74 -5.00 3.43 -17.86
N PRO A 75 -6.34 3.59 -17.90
CA PRO A 75 -7.27 2.49 -18.21
C PRO A 75 -7.18 2.02 -19.67
N ASP A 76 -6.56 2.80 -20.54
CA ASP A 76 -6.24 2.45 -21.93
C ASP A 76 -5.04 1.49 -22.05
N GLU A 77 -4.14 1.50 -21.06
CA GLU A 77 -2.95 0.64 -21.02
C GLU A 77 -3.10 -0.57 -20.08
N TRP A 78 -3.89 -0.44 -19.03
CA TRP A 78 -3.97 -1.42 -17.95
C TRP A 78 -5.40 -1.86 -17.68
N PRO A 79 -5.66 -3.17 -17.56
CA PRO A 79 -6.98 -3.64 -17.18
C PRO A 79 -7.32 -3.18 -15.77
N ALA A 80 -8.62 -3.08 -15.49
CA ALA A 80 -9.09 -2.90 -14.13
C ALA A 80 -8.59 -4.05 -13.24
N MET A 81 -8.23 -3.74 -12.00
CA MET A 81 -7.89 -4.75 -11.01
C MET A 81 -9.17 -5.44 -10.55
N ASP A 82 -9.30 -6.74 -10.83
CA ASP A 82 -10.40 -7.56 -10.34
C ASP A 82 -10.03 -8.19 -8.99
N ILE A 83 -9.88 -7.33 -7.97
CA ILE A 83 -9.67 -7.76 -6.59
C ILE A 83 -10.73 -7.15 -5.68
N THR A 84 -11.06 -7.86 -4.60
CA THR A 84 -11.82 -7.25 -3.51
C THR A 84 -11.02 -6.08 -2.95
N PRO A 85 -11.60 -4.87 -2.85
CA PRO A 85 -10.87 -3.74 -2.29
C PRO A 85 -10.44 -4.02 -0.85
N LEU A 86 -9.24 -3.55 -0.50
CA LEU A 86 -8.67 -3.86 0.81
C LEU A 86 -9.44 -3.12 1.91
N THR A 87 -9.56 -3.75 3.08
CA THR A 87 -9.93 -3.02 4.30
C THR A 87 -8.86 -2.00 4.66
N GLU A 88 -9.21 -0.98 5.44
CA GLU A 88 -8.23 0.03 5.86
C GLU A 88 -7.02 -0.59 6.57
N THR A 89 -7.24 -1.58 7.44
CA THR A 89 -6.16 -2.29 8.14
C THR A 89 -5.22 -2.99 7.17
N GLN A 90 -5.76 -3.71 6.18
CA GLN A 90 -4.96 -4.38 5.14
C GLN A 90 -4.23 -3.35 4.28
N ALA A 91 -4.89 -2.27 3.88
CA ALA A 91 -4.29 -1.21 3.07
C ALA A 91 -3.13 -0.51 3.80
N ARG A 92 -3.28 -0.22 5.10
CA ARG A 92 -2.21 0.35 5.95
C ARG A 92 -1.04 -0.62 6.12
N MET A 93 -1.32 -1.90 6.39
CA MET A 93 -0.30 -2.95 6.47
C MET A 93 0.51 -3.04 5.18
N MET A 94 -0.18 -3.16 4.04
CA MET A 94 0.46 -3.27 2.73
C MET A 94 1.24 -2.01 2.39
N THR A 95 0.70 -0.82 2.65
CA THR A 95 1.41 0.44 2.43
C THR A 95 2.69 0.53 3.25
N ALA A 96 2.61 0.22 4.56
CA ALA A 96 3.78 0.23 5.44
C ALA A 96 4.87 -0.72 4.95
N TRP A 97 4.49 -1.95 4.60
CA TRP A 97 5.44 -2.96 4.13
C TRP A 97 6.03 -2.61 2.75
N LEU A 98 5.23 -2.14 1.79
CA LEU A 98 5.68 -1.75 0.44
C LEU A 98 6.66 -0.57 0.49
N LEU A 99 6.41 0.43 1.33
CA LEU A 99 7.35 1.54 1.54
C LEU A 99 8.61 1.08 2.28
N PHE A 100 8.49 0.16 3.24
CA PHE A 100 9.64 -0.41 3.92
C PHE A 100 10.57 -1.13 2.94
N ILE A 101 10.07 -2.00 2.06
CA ILE A 101 10.91 -2.73 1.09
C ILE A 101 11.53 -1.80 0.03
N LEU A 102 10.88 -0.67 -0.27
CA LEU A 102 11.45 0.36 -1.15
C LEU A 102 12.71 0.98 -0.53
N GLN A 103 12.69 1.22 0.78
CA GLN A 103 13.82 1.78 1.54
C GLN A 103 14.86 0.71 1.90
N ASN A 104 14.49 -0.58 1.87
CA ASN A 104 15.34 -1.71 2.25
C ASN A 104 15.41 -2.72 1.09
N PRO A 105 16.10 -2.40 -0.02
CA PRO A 105 16.06 -3.21 -1.25
C PRO A 105 16.67 -4.62 -1.10
N GLU A 106 17.52 -4.81 -0.11
CA GLU A 106 18.16 -6.09 0.23
C GLU A 106 17.31 -6.96 1.16
N ASP A 107 16.11 -6.51 1.55
CA ASP A 107 15.23 -7.30 2.41
C ASP A 107 14.82 -8.61 1.69
N PRO A 108 15.02 -9.77 2.33
CA PRO A 108 14.73 -11.06 1.70
C PRO A 108 13.23 -11.27 1.43
N GLY A 109 12.37 -10.52 2.12
CA GLY A 109 10.92 -10.54 1.94
C GLY A 109 10.43 -9.76 0.72
N ARG A 110 11.30 -9.01 0.03
CA ARG A 110 10.91 -8.23 -1.15
C ARG A 110 10.28 -9.12 -2.24
N PRO A 111 9.14 -8.73 -2.82
CA PRO A 111 8.56 -9.44 -3.95
C PRO A 111 9.53 -9.55 -5.13
N LYS A 112 9.50 -10.70 -5.80
CA LYS A 112 10.32 -10.98 -6.99
C LYS A 112 9.66 -10.48 -8.28
#